data_AF-A0A8T3ZIH5-F1
#
_entry.id   AF-A0A8T3ZIH5-F1
#
_cell.length_a   1.000
_cell.length_b   1.000
_cell.length_c   1.000
_cell.angle_alpha   90.00
_cell.angle_beta   90.00
_cell.angle_gamma   90.00
#
_symmetry.space_group_name_H-M   'P 1'
#
loop_
_entity.id
_entity.type
_entity.pdbx_description
1 polymer ?
#
loop_
_entity_poly.entity_id
_entity_poly.type
_entity_poly.pdbx_seq_one_letter_code
_entity_poly.pdbx_strand_id
1 'polypeptide(L)'
;MNPTRYDWNTLHIEKGEISYAEIRDYRAMDLRTGSRLSNSQLHNVGECPICIHSSSDIIVENNWVHDSGHEVVDISDSSPRLINNRFGPSPRFQNPGGHKAGWGGIIVGSGFPEIKNNTIEGFDDAVSFFNGESYRMLGEQILKENIFKDNVENVMFNPKPD
;
A
#
# COMPACT_ATOMS: atom_id res chain seq x y z
N MET A 1 -9.89 26.62 -8.45
CA MET A 1 -10.05 25.62 -7.37
C MET A 1 -8.74 24.86 -7.26
N ASN A 2 -8.33 24.48 -6.06
CA ASN A 2 -7.18 23.59 -5.88
C ASN A 2 -7.64 22.15 -6.15
N PRO A 3 -6.83 21.32 -6.82
CA PRO A 3 -7.17 19.93 -7.05
C PRO A 3 -7.31 19.16 -5.72
N THR A 4 -8.30 18.27 -5.66
CA THR A 4 -8.55 17.36 -4.54
C THR A 4 -8.12 15.93 -4.88
N ARG A 5 -8.01 15.06 -3.86
CA ARG A 5 -7.68 13.64 -4.00
C ARG A 5 -8.67 12.80 -4.84
N TYR A 6 -9.80 13.40 -5.24
CA TYR A 6 -10.80 12.77 -6.13
C TYR A 6 -10.94 13.47 -7.48
N ASP A 7 -10.14 14.51 -7.74
CA ASP A 7 -10.24 15.27 -8.99
C ASP A 7 -9.61 14.53 -10.18
N TRP A 8 -8.71 13.59 -9.90
CA TRP A 8 -8.06 12.73 -10.90
C TRP A 8 -8.48 11.27 -10.69
N ASN A 9 -8.65 10.56 -11.80
CA ASN A 9 -9.00 9.14 -11.79
C ASN A 9 -7.77 8.26 -11.50
N THR A 10 -7.82 7.00 -11.95
CA THR A 10 -6.80 5.99 -11.75
C THR A 10 -5.61 6.16 -12.71
N LEU A 11 -4.40 6.02 -12.19
CA LEU A 11 -3.16 5.92 -12.98
C LEU A 11 -2.80 4.45 -13.16
N HIS A 12 -2.47 4.03 -14.38
CA HIS A 12 -2.02 2.66 -14.65
C HIS A 12 -0.60 2.70 -15.23
N ILE A 13 0.32 1.99 -14.58
CA ILE A 13 1.69 1.81 -15.08
C ILE A 13 1.78 0.41 -15.68
N GLU A 14 1.64 0.35 -17.00
CA GLU A 14 1.61 -0.92 -17.75
C GLU A 14 2.94 -1.69 -17.67
N LYS A 15 4.06 -0.96 -17.76
CA LYS A 15 5.43 -1.47 -17.59
C LYS A 15 6.40 -0.30 -17.50
N GLY A 16 7.52 -0.48 -16.77
CA GLY A 16 8.62 0.48 -16.74
C GLY A 16 8.92 0.99 -15.35
N GLU A 17 9.58 2.14 -15.24
CA GLU A 17 9.98 2.71 -13.96
C GLU A 17 9.46 4.14 -13.79
N ILE A 18 8.91 4.41 -12.61
CA ILE A 18 8.79 5.77 -12.08
C ILE A 18 9.83 5.93 -10.98
N SER A 19 10.67 6.96 -11.09
CA SER A 19 11.65 7.28 -10.07
C SER A 19 11.88 8.77 -9.87
N TYR A 20 12.27 9.15 -8.65
CA TYR A 20 12.56 10.53 -8.26
C TYR A 20 11.40 11.50 -8.54
N ALA A 21 10.17 11.03 -8.31
CA ALA A 21 8.95 11.77 -8.61
C ALA A 21 8.14 12.11 -7.35
N GLU A 22 7.36 13.17 -7.45
CA GLU A 22 6.23 13.44 -6.55
C GLU A 22 4.94 13.18 -7.33
N ILE A 23 4.10 12.26 -6.84
CA ILE A 23 2.79 11.95 -7.41
C ILE A 23 1.74 12.27 -6.35
N ARG A 24 0.80 13.16 -6.67
CA ARG A 24 -0.22 13.59 -5.71
C ARG A 24 -1.55 13.95 -6.36
N ASP A 25 -2.57 14.07 -5.52
CA ASP A 25 -3.92 14.51 -5.90
C ASP A 25 -4.61 13.55 -6.90
N TYR A 26 -4.51 12.24 -6.66
CA TYR A 26 -5.08 11.19 -7.52
C TYR A 26 -5.92 10.16 -6.75
N ARG A 27 -6.81 9.44 -7.44
CA ARG A 27 -7.70 8.47 -6.78
C ARG A 27 -6.98 7.17 -6.41
N ALA A 28 -6.35 6.52 -7.38
CA ALA A 28 -5.62 5.26 -7.18
C ALA A 28 -4.53 5.07 -8.24
N MET A 29 -3.52 4.25 -7.96
CA MET A 29 -2.51 3.88 -8.96
C MET A 29 -2.30 2.37 -8.97
N ASP A 30 -2.29 1.79 -10.16
CA ASP A 30 -2.16 0.36 -10.40
C ASP A 30 -0.83 0.07 -11.11
N LEU A 31 -0.01 -0.80 -10.51
CA LEU A 31 1.29 -1.22 -11.04
C LEU A 31 1.17 -2.60 -11.69
N ARG A 32 1.41 -2.67 -13.00
CA ARG A 32 1.34 -3.91 -13.80
C ARG A 32 2.70 -4.55 -14.02
N THR A 33 2.68 -5.79 -14.49
CA THR A 33 3.84 -6.68 -14.60
C THR A 33 5.12 -6.01 -15.12
N GLY A 34 6.21 -6.16 -14.37
CA GLY A 34 7.51 -5.58 -14.71
C GLY A 34 7.62 -4.08 -14.44
N SER A 35 6.79 -3.54 -13.55
CA SER A 35 6.86 -2.13 -13.13
C SER A 35 7.70 -1.94 -11.86
N ARG A 36 8.41 -0.82 -11.81
CA ARG A 36 9.19 -0.37 -10.66
C ARG A 36 8.74 1.02 -10.23
N LEU A 37 8.56 1.20 -8.92
CA LEU A 37 8.36 2.50 -8.30
C LEU A 37 9.48 2.73 -7.30
N SER A 38 10.32 3.75 -7.51
CA SER A 38 11.50 3.96 -6.67
C SER A 38 11.71 5.41 -6.26
N ASN A 39 12.30 5.65 -5.08
CA ASN A 39 12.81 6.97 -4.67
C ASN A 39 11.80 8.13 -4.82
N SER A 40 10.51 7.85 -4.64
CA SER A 40 9.42 8.78 -4.95
C SER A 40 8.54 9.06 -3.73
N GLN A 41 7.75 10.12 -3.82
CA GLN A 41 6.75 10.47 -2.82
C GLN A 41 5.35 10.41 -3.42
N LEU A 42 4.46 9.68 -2.77
CA LEU A 42 3.05 9.54 -3.16
C LEU A 42 2.17 10.06 -2.03
N HIS A 43 1.30 11.03 -2.29
CA HIS A 43 0.45 11.61 -1.23
C HIS A 43 -0.83 12.29 -1.69
N ASN A 44 -1.72 12.57 -0.73
CA ASN A 44 -3.07 13.10 -0.96
C ASN A 44 -3.85 12.24 -1.96
N VAL A 45 -3.99 10.96 -1.63
CA VAL A 45 -4.59 9.94 -2.50
C VAL A 45 -6.01 9.60 -2.03
N GLY A 46 -6.95 9.47 -2.97
CA GLY A 46 -8.38 9.26 -2.69
C GLY A 46 -8.70 7.89 -2.11
N GLU A 47 -7.99 6.85 -2.58
CA GLU A 47 -8.16 5.45 -2.18
C GLU A 47 -6.78 4.83 -1.95
N CYS A 48 -6.37 3.88 -2.81
CA CYS A 48 -5.15 3.07 -2.75
C CYS A 48 -4.01 3.72 -3.57
N PRO A 49 -2.94 4.24 -2.92
CA PRO A 49 -1.78 4.81 -3.61
C PRO A 49 -1.02 3.82 -4.46
N ILE A 50 -0.98 2.54 -4.08
CA ILE A 50 -0.26 1.48 -4.78
C ILE A 50 -1.12 0.22 -4.78
N CYS A 51 -1.74 -0.09 -5.90
CA CYS A 51 -2.54 -1.29 -6.08
C CYS A 51 -1.80 -2.26 -7.00
N ILE A 52 -1.76 -3.53 -6.64
CA ILE A 52 -0.99 -4.56 -7.35
C ILE A 52 -1.86 -5.82 -7.46
N HIS A 53 -2.49 -5.98 -8.63
CA HIS A 53 -3.45 -7.06 -8.88
C HIS A 53 -3.01 -7.95 -10.04
N SER A 54 -2.97 -9.27 -9.81
CA SER A 54 -2.60 -10.31 -10.79
C SER A 54 -1.38 -9.91 -11.63
N SER A 55 -0.33 -9.43 -10.96
CA SER A 55 0.86 -8.86 -11.59
C SER A 55 2.13 -9.47 -10.99
N SER A 56 3.17 -9.59 -11.82
CA SER A 56 4.45 -10.20 -11.42
C SER A 56 5.63 -9.26 -11.65
N ASP A 57 6.76 -9.53 -11.00
CA ASP A 57 8.00 -8.73 -11.15
C ASP A 57 7.79 -7.24 -10.84
N ILE A 58 7.13 -6.96 -9.71
CA ILE A 58 6.90 -5.59 -9.21
C ILE A 58 7.88 -5.28 -8.09
N ILE A 59 8.52 -4.12 -8.17
CA ILE A 59 9.42 -3.62 -7.12
C ILE A 59 8.99 -2.21 -6.72
N VAL A 60 8.73 -2.03 -5.42
CA VAL A 60 8.42 -0.76 -4.79
C VAL A 60 9.48 -0.51 -3.73
N GLU A 61 10.34 0.48 -3.93
CA GLU A 61 11.47 0.71 -3.02
C GLU A 61 11.83 2.17 -2.73
N ASN A 62 12.30 2.43 -1.52
CA ASN A 62 12.78 3.76 -1.10
C ASN A 62 11.74 4.88 -1.32
N ASN A 63 10.45 4.57 -1.27
CA ASN A 63 9.39 5.56 -1.42
C ASN A 63 8.88 6.05 -0.07
N TRP A 64 8.31 7.25 -0.05
CA TRP A 64 7.46 7.70 1.05
C TRP A 64 6.02 7.85 0.56
N VAL A 65 5.13 7.00 1.08
CA VAL A 65 3.71 6.99 0.71
C VAL A 65 2.90 7.30 1.95
N HIS A 66 2.12 8.38 1.91
CA HIS A 66 1.37 8.87 3.06
C HIS A 66 0.09 9.57 2.60
N ASP A 67 -0.76 9.96 3.53
CA ASP A 67 -2.02 10.64 3.22
C ASP A 67 -2.91 9.88 2.21
N SER A 68 -3.12 8.59 2.47
CA SER A 68 -4.02 7.73 1.70
C SER A 68 -5.45 7.75 2.24
N GLY A 69 -6.40 7.55 1.33
CA GLY A 69 -7.82 7.53 1.66
C GLY A 69 -8.37 6.14 2.00
N HIS A 70 -7.65 5.05 1.77
CA HIS A 70 -8.10 3.72 2.17
C HIS A 70 -6.95 2.91 2.78
N GLU A 71 -6.30 2.04 2.01
CA GLU A 71 -5.00 1.46 2.35
C GLU A 71 -3.84 2.23 1.69
N VAL A 72 -2.59 1.97 2.10
CA VAL A 72 -1.39 2.51 1.41
C VAL A 72 -0.94 1.58 0.28
N VAL A 73 -1.08 0.27 0.48
CA VAL A 73 -0.79 -0.73 -0.55
C VAL A 73 -1.88 -1.80 -0.53
N ASP A 74 -2.44 -2.14 -1.69
CA ASP A 74 -3.35 -3.29 -1.89
C ASP A 74 -2.71 -4.33 -2.81
N ILE A 75 -2.67 -5.58 -2.35
CA ILE A 75 -2.02 -6.70 -3.04
C ILE A 75 -3.03 -7.84 -3.18
N SER A 76 -3.29 -8.24 -4.43
CA SER A 76 -4.10 -9.41 -4.74
C SER A 76 -3.43 -10.23 -5.83
N ASP A 77 -3.32 -11.54 -5.60
CA ASP A 77 -2.78 -12.52 -6.55
C ASP A 77 -1.40 -12.11 -7.10
N SER A 78 -0.55 -11.56 -6.23
CA SER A 78 0.72 -10.95 -6.61
C SER A 78 1.79 -11.15 -5.53
N SER A 79 3.07 -11.12 -5.95
CA SER A 79 4.22 -11.27 -5.04
C SER A 79 5.24 -10.15 -5.23
N PRO A 80 4.85 -8.88 -4.99
CA PRO A 80 5.75 -7.73 -5.15
C PRO A 80 6.84 -7.70 -4.08
N ARG A 81 7.90 -6.94 -4.35
CA ARG A 81 8.94 -6.61 -3.36
C ARG A 81 8.76 -5.18 -2.88
N LEU A 82 8.38 -5.02 -1.62
CA LEU A 82 8.22 -3.74 -0.93
C LEU A 82 9.41 -3.54 0.01
N ILE A 83 10.38 -2.72 -0.38
CA ILE A 83 11.69 -2.65 0.30
C ILE A 83 12.05 -1.21 0.69
N ASN A 84 12.49 -0.98 1.93
CA ASN A 84 13.01 0.32 2.39
C ASN A 84 12.04 1.51 2.20
N ASN A 85 10.72 1.27 2.18
CA ASN A 85 9.74 2.33 2.05
C ASN A 85 9.35 2.88 3.43
N ARG A 86 8.79 4.08 3.43
CA ARG A 86 8.02 4.63 4.54
C ARG A 86 6.55 4.66 4.12
N PHE A 87 5.72 3.90 4.82
CA PHE A 87 4.28 3.84 4.62
C PHE A 87 3.57 4.50 5.81
N GLY A 88 2.74 5.50 5.51
CA GLY A 88 2.04 6.30 6.49
C GLY A 88 2.85 7.50 7.04
N PRO A 89 2.23 8.26 7.95
CA PRO A 89 0.85 8.10 8.42
C PRO A 89 -0.20 8.56 7.41
N SER A 90 -1.42 8.03 7.51
CA SER A 90 -2.59 8.51 6.75
C SER A 90 -3.60 9.16 7.70
N PRO A 91 -4.23 10.29 7.34
CA PRO A 91 -5.21 10.92 8.19
C PRO A 91 -6.47 10.09 8.28
N ARG A 92 -7.11 10.12 9.45
CA ARG A 92 -8.41 9.49 9.66
C ARG A 92 -9.50 10.47 9.24
N PHE A 93 -10.25 10.11 8.22
CA PHE A 93 -11.42 10.85 7.77
C PHE A 93 -12.48 9.91 7.21
N GLN A 94 -13.61 10.45 6.75
CA GLN A 94 -14.66 9.68 6.10
C GLN A 94 -14.63 9.95 4.60
N ASN A 95 -14.47 8.91 3.79
CA ASN A 95 -14.49 9.02 2.33
C ASN A 95 -15.90 9.39 1.82
N PRO A 96 -16.02 9.89 0.58
CA PRO A 96 -17.30 10.22 -0.07
C PRO A 96 -18.37 9.10 -0.18
N GLY A 97 -18.12 7.89 0.34
CA GLY A 97 -19.11 6.81 0.46
C GLY A 97 -19.48 6.42 1.90
N GLY A 98 -18.99 7.16 2.90
CA GLY A 98 -19.21 6.84 4.31
C GLY A 98 -18.21 5.85 4.91
N HIS A 99 -17.28 5.32 4.12
CA HIS A 99 -16.21 4.42 4.58
C HIS A 99 -15.14 5.19 5.36
N LYS A 100 -14.57 4.54 6.38
CA LYS A 100 -13.43 5.08 7.11
C LYS A 100 -12.20 5.10 6.20
N ALA A 101 -11.42 6.16 6.30
CA ALA A 101 -10.20 6.37 5.53
C ALA A 101 -8.96 6.27 6.42
N GLY A 102 -7.82 5.93 5.79
CA GLY A 102 -6.52 5.94 6.45
C GLY A 102 -6.36 4.91 7.57
N TRP A 103 -7.11 3.81 7.50
CA TRP A 103 -7.10 2.76 8.52
C TRP A 103 -6.12 1.62 8.19
N GLY A 104 -5.93 1.30 6.90
CA GLY A 104 -5.07 0.21 6.45
C GLY A 104 -3.69 0.67 5.98
N GLY A 105 -2.65 -0.06 6.39
CA GLY A 105 -1.30 0.09 5.84
C GLY A 105 -1.13 -0.72 4.56
N ILE A 106 -0.69 -1.97 4.69
CA ILE A 106 -0.51 -2.91 3.59
C ILE A 106 -1.56 -4.02 3.68
N ILE A 107 -2.41 -4.14 2.67
CA ILE A 107 -3.41 -5.20 2.57
C ILE A 107 -2.88 -6.28 1.62
N VAL A 108 -2.93 -7.53 2.07
CA VAL A 108 -2.57 -8.70 1.30
C VAL A 108 -3.79 -9.61 1.21
N GLY A 109 -4.57 -9.41 0.16
CA GLY A 109 -5.70 -10.26 -0.21
C GLY A 109 -5.24 -11.69 -0.51
N SER A 110 -4.21 -11.84 -1.36
CA SER A 110 -3.59 -13.12 -1.69
C SER A 110 -2.19 -12.91 -2.30
N GLY A 111 -1.42 -14.00 -2.45
CA GLY A 111 -0.04 -13.96 -2.95
C GLY A 111 1.01 -13.97 -1.83
N PHE A 112 2.26 -13.67 -2.20
CA PHE A 112 3.44 -13.82 -1.32
C PHE A 112 4.43 -12.65 -1.49
N PRO A 113 4.06 -11.43 -1.08
CA PRO A 113 4.98 -10.29 -1.17
C PRO A 113 6.23 -10.48 -0.31
N GLU A 114 7.33 -9.80 -0.65
CA GLU A 114 8.45 -9.55 0.25
C GLU A 114 8.26 -8.15 0.84
N ILE A 115 8.14 -8.02 2.16
CA ILE A 115 7.96 -6.73 2.85
C ILE A 115 9.14 -6.54 3.80
N LYS A 116 10.15 -5.79 3.36
CA LYS A 116 11.43 -5.73 4.05
C LYS A 116 11.91 -4.31 4.34
N ASN A 117 12.47 -4.07 5.53
CA ASN A 117 13.11 -2.80 5.91
C ASN A 117 12.21 -1.56 5.78
N ASN A 118 10.89 -1.73 5.82
CA ASN A 118 9.96 -0.61 5.74
C ASN A 118 9.73 0.00 7.12
N THR A 119 9.42 1.29 7.15
CA THR A 119 8.75 1.91 8.30
C THR A 119 7.26 1.98 7.99
N ILE A 120 6.41 1.39 8.83
CA ILE A 120 4.96 1.36 8.65
C ILE A 120 4.32 1.98 9.90
N GLU A 121 3.70 3.14 9.74
CA GLU A 121 3.25 3.94 10.89
C GLU A 121 1.87 4.57 10.77
N GLY A 122 1.16 4.66 11.90
CA GLY A 122 -0.06 5.43 12.04
C GLY A 122 -1.36 4.75 11.58
N PHE A 123 -1.39 3.43 11.46
CA PHE A 123 -2.56 2.67 10.98
C PHE A 123 -3.37 2.04 12.13
N ASP A 124 -4.64 1.71 11.86
CA ASP A 124 -5.34 0.74 12.70
C ASP A 124 -4.70 -0.64 12.46
N ASP A 125 -4.54 -1.03 11.20
CA ASP A 125 -3.87 -2.27 10.82
C ASP A 125 -2.71 -1.99 9.88
N ALA A 126 -1.47 -2.17 10.37
CA ALA A 126 -0.29 -1.86 9.57
C ALA A 126 -0.06 -2.86 8.43
N VAL A 127 -0.28 -4.15 8.67
CA VAL A 127 -0.30 -5.19 7.62
C VAL A 127 -1.42 -6.18 7.90
N SER A 128 -2.31 -6.38 6.93
CA SER A 128 -3.45 -7.30 7.04
C SER A 128 -3.42 -8.37 5.96
N PHE A 129 -3.50 -9.65 6.36
CA PHE A 129 -3.53 -10.79 5.45
C PHE A 129 -4.92 -11.44 5.45
N PHE A 130 -5.62 -11.45 4.32
CA PHE A 130 -7.00 -11.95 4.24
C PHE A 130 -7.10 -13.43 3.79
N ASN A 131 -6.14 -13.95 3.01
CA ASN A 131 -6.13 -15.36 2.62
C ASN A 131 -5.42 -16.26 3.66
N GLY A 132 -6.09 -17.33 4.08
CA GLY A 132 -5.58 -18.36 5.00
C GLY A 132 -4.38 -19.18 4.49
N GLU A 133 -4.13 -19.25 3.17
CA GLU A 133 -2.95 -19.92 2.60
C GLU A 133 -1.71 -19.04 2.65
N SER A 134 -1.82 -17.78 2.22
CA SER A 134 -0.84 -16.74 2.48
C SER A 134 -0.53 -16.74 3.99
N TYR A 135 -1.54 -16.57 4.84
CA TYR A 135 -1.38 -16.66 6.30
C TYR A 135 -0.56 -17.86 6.80
N ARG A 136 -0.83 -19.08 6.31
CA ARG A 136 -0.17 -20.32 6.76
C ARG A 136 1.25 -20.49 6.24
N MET A 137 1.56 -19.94 5.06
CA MET A 137 2.88 -20.08 4.43
C MET A 137 3.82 -18.91 4.72
N LEU A 138 3.29 -17.71 5.00
CA LEU A 138 4.11 -16.50 5.06
C LEU A 138 5.04 -16.47 6.28
N GLY A 139 4.63 -17.01 7.45
CA GLY A 139 5.45 -17.08 8.67
C GLY A 139 6.23 -15.78 8.99
N GLU A 140 7.31 -15.88 9.76
CA GLU A 140 8.23 -14.76 10.04
C GLU A 140 9.10 -14.35 8.83
N GLN A 141 8.99 -15.02 7.68
CA GLN A 141 9.97 -14.88 6.59
C GLN A 141 9.69 -13.72 5.62
N ILE A 142 8.52 -13.09 5.71
CA ILE A 142 8.08 -12.08 4.74
C ILE A 142 8.07 -10.66 5.30
N LEU A 143 7.87 -10.51 6.60
CA LEU A 143 8.02 -9.24 7.31
C LEU A 143 9.42 -9.16 7.91
N LYS A 144 10.41 -8.84 7.09
CA LYS A 144 11.81 -8.80 7.55
C LYS A 144 12.22 -7.39 7.93
N GLU A 145 12.71 -7.22 9.15
CA GLU A 145 13.44 -6.00 9.55
C GLU A 145 12.59 -4.71 9.39
N ASN A 146 11.26 -4.82 9.43
CA ASN A 146 10.37 -3.65 9.38
C ASN A 146 10.26 -2.99 10.76
N ILE A 147 10.09 -1.67 10.73
CA ILE A 147 9.80 -0.85 11.91
C ILE A 147 8.31 -0.55 11.90
N PHE A 148 7.61 -0.97 12.94
CA PHE A 148 6.21 -0.62 13.16
C PHE A 148 6.11 0.42 14.26
N LYS A 149 5.36 1.49 14.02
CA LYS A 149 5.29 2.63 14.93
C LYS A 149 3.88 3.22 14.96
N ASP A 150 3.37 3.53 16.16
CA ASP A 150 2.09 4.22 16.33
C ASP A 150 0.90 3.57 15.59
N ASN A 151 0.94 2.25 15.39
CA ASN A 151 -0.18 1.47 14.86
C ASN A 151 -1.00 0.90 16.02
N VAL A 152 -2.29 0.65 15.80
CA VAL A 152 -3.11 -0.09 16.77
C VAL A 152 -2.70 -1.56 16.76
N GLU A 153 -2.66 -2.17 15.58
CA GLU A 153 -2.18 -3.52 15.34
C GLU A 153 -1.10 -3.54 14.24
N ASN A 154 0.01 -4.22 14.51
CA ASN A 154 1.12 -4.27 13.55
C ASN A 154 0.90 -5.31 12.45
N VAL A 155 0.31 -6.45 12.79
CA VAL A 155 0.06 -7.54 11.86
C VAL A 155 -1.25 -8.21 12.24
N MET A 156 -2.18 -8.25 11.29
CA MET A 156 -3.50 -8.87 11.42
C MET A 156 -3.67 -10.01 10.42
N PHE A 157 -4.32 -11.08 10.86
CA PHE A 157 -4.58 -12.26 10.04
C PHE A 157 -6.07 -12.58 10.01
N ASN A 158 -6.60 -12.76 8.80
CA ASN A 158 -8.01 -12.94 8.50
C ASN A 158 -8.91 -11.91 9.22
N PRO A 159 -8.63 -10.61 9.08
CA PRO A 159 -9.51 -9.60 9.64
C PRO A 159 -10.88 -9.69 8.95
N LYS A 160 -11.94 -9.42 9.70
CA LYS A 160 -13.27 -9.29 9.08
C LYS A 160 -13.25 -8.00 8.26
N PRO A 161 -13.53 -8.04 6.94
CA PRO A 161 -13.72 -6.81 6.19
C PRO A 161 -14.91 -6.07 6.81
N ASP A 162 -14.71 -4.78 7.11
CA ASP A 162 -15.75 -3.85 7.55
C ASP A 162 -16.86 -3.70 6.48
#